data_AF-A0A7S0WIT1-F1
#
_entry.id   AF-A0A7S0WIT1-F1
#
_cell.length_a   1.000
_cell.length_b   1.000
_cell.length_c   1.000
_cell.angle_alpha   90.00
_cell.angle_beta   90.00
_cell.angle_gamma   90.00
#
_symmetry.space_group_name_H-M   'P 1'
#
loop_
_entity.id
_entity.type
_entity.pdbx_description
1 polymer ?
#
loop_
_entity_poly.entity_id
_entity_poly.type
_entity_poly.pdbx_seq_one_letter_code
_entity_poly.pdbx_strand_id
1 'polypeptide(L)'
;WFQRLMLVKVFHEDQMIAALSRFVMEGLGPSYTETPPFSLDDIYRDTSSCTPIIFILSTGADPTSMLQRFAEKKGYIAGERLHMISLGQGQGPIAEGLITKGAKSGDWVCLQNCHLATSWMLRLEMVVEGLSSKQTDAHEDFRLWLTSMPATTFPVLVLQNGIKLTNEPPKGIKANVNRTFYDMTTEQYEHCAKLRAWKKLLFGLAFFH
;
A
#
# COMPACT_ATOMS: atom_id res chain seq x y z
N TRP A 1 21.88 24.47 -14.54
CA TRP A 1 21.42 23.06 -14.59
C TRP A 1 20.18 22.87 -15.45
N PHE A 2 19.08 23.61 -15.25
CA PHE A 2 17.87 23.48 -16.09
C PHE A 2 18.14 23.66 -17.60
N GLN A 3 18.97 24.64 -17.98
CA GLN A 3 19.40 24.82 -19.38
C GLN A 3 20.09 23.58 -19.97
N ARG A 4 20.82 22.80 -19.16
CA ARG A 4 21.43 21.54 -19.60
C ARG A 4 20.37 20.47 -19.87
N LEU A 5 19.30 20.41 -19.07
CA LEU A 5 18.16 19.51 -19.35
C LEU A 5 17.45 19.88 -20.65
N MET A 6 17.32 21.18 -20.96
CA MET A 6 16.77 21.61 -22.26
C MET A 6 17.64 21.12 -23.43
N LEU A 7 18.97 21.18 -23.30
CA LEU A 7 19.88 20.63 -24.31
C LEU A 7 19.76 19.10 -24.41
N VAL A 8 19.71 18.38 -23.29
CA VAL A 8 19.48 16.92 -23.30
C VAL A 8 18.15 16.58 -23.97
N LYS A 9 17.07 17.32 -23.68
CA LYS A 9 15.76 17.09 -24.30
C LYS A 9 15.80 17.24 -25.83
N VAL A 10 16.62 18.16 -26.35
CA VAL A 10 16.74 18.40 -27.80
C VAL A 10 17.68 17.41 -28.47
N PHE A 11 18.83 17.09 -27.86
CA PHE A 11 19.90 16.33 -28.50
C PHE A 11 19.96 14.85 -28.10
N HIS A 12 19.43 14.48 -26.94
CA HIS A 12 19.48 13.13 -26.35
C HIS A 12 18.24 12.85 -25.49
N GLU A 13 17.06 12.86 -26.12
CA GLU A 13 15.78 12.67 -25.43
C GLU A 13 15.71 11.33 -24.65
N ASP A 14 16.39 10.30 -25.14
CA ASP A 14 16.53 8.99 -24.50
C ASP A 14 17.21 9.07 -23.12
N GLN A 15 18.09 10.05 -22.92
CA GLN A 15 18.78 10.28 -21.64
C GLN A 15 18.01 11.21 -20.69
N MET A 16 16.81 11.66 -21.06
CA MET A 16 16.08 12.67 -20.28
C MET A 16 15.74 12.21 -18.87
N ILE A 17 15.32 10.95 -18.69
CA ILE A 17 14.98 10.39 -17.37
C ILE A 17 16.22 10.34 -16.47
N ALA A 18 17.36 9.89 -16.99
CA ALA A 18 18.61 9.83 -16.25
C ALA A 18 19.11 11.23 -15.88
N ALA A 19 19.05 12.18 -16.81
CA ALA A 19 19.44 13.56 -16.58
C ALA A 19 18.54 14.26 -15.55
N LEU A 20 17.22 14.02 -15.60
CA LEU A 20 16.26 14.52 -14.61
C LEU A 20 16.51 13.93 -13.22
N SER A 21 16.71 12.61 -13.13
CA SER A 21 17.02 11.96 -11.86
C SER A 21 18.28 12.56 -11.24
N ARG A 22 19.35 12.72 -12.02
CA ARG A 22 20.58 13.37 -11.54
C ARG A 22 20.34 14.82 -11.09
N PHE A 23 19.55 15.58 -11.85
CA PHE A 23 19.21 16.95 -11.48
C PHE A 23 18.48 17.04 -10.13
N VAL A 24 17.51 16.14 -9.89
CA VAL A 24 16.80 16.05 -8.61
C VAL A 24 17.73 15.59 -7.50
N MET A 25 18.59 14.61 -7.76
CA MET A 25 19.57 14.09 -6.79
C MET A 25 20.55 15.17 -6.33
N GLU A 26 21.07 15.99 -7.25
CA GLU A 26 22.00 17.07 -6.91
C GLU A 26 21.30 18.25 -6.21
N GLY A 27 20.02 18.49 -6.51
CA GLY A 27 19.27 19.63 -5.96
C GLY A 27 18.58 19.35 -4.62
N LEU A 28 18.00 18.17 -4.45
CA LEU A 28 17.19 17.78 -3.28
C LEU A 28 17.80 16.61 -2.48
N GLY A 29 18.79 15.92 -3.05
CA GLY A 29 19.43 14.77 -2.44
C GLY A 29 18.93 13.42 -2.97
N PRO A 30 19.68 12.33 -2.70
CA PRO A 30 19.40 10.99 -3.24
C PRO A 30 18.06 10.41 -2.80
N SER A 31 17.55 10.78 -1.63
CA SER A 31 16.25 10.30 -1.10
C SER A 31 15.04 10.68 -1.95
N TYR A 32 15.17 11.65 -2.87
CA TYR A 32 14.11 12.05 -3.80
C TYR A 32 14.18 11.30 -5.15
N THR A 33 15.20 10.45 -5.33
CA THR A 33 15.39 9.62 -6.52
C THR A 33 15.33 8.12 -6.25
N GLU A 34 15.57 7.74 -5.00
CA GLU A 34 15.44 6.37 -4.53
C GLU A 34 14.09 6.18 -3.85
N THR A 35 13.33 5.16 -4.24
CA THR A 35 12.10 4.80 -3.51
C THR A 35 12.50 4.15 -2.19
N PRO A 36 12.12 4.72 -1.04
CA PRO A 36 12.40 4.09 0.25
C PRO A 36 11.67 2.74 0.34
N PRO A 37 12.21 1.78 1.11
CA PRO A 37 11.53 0.51 1.34
C PRO A 37 10.17 0.76 2.00
N PHE A 38 9.15 0.10 1.47
CA PHE A 38 7.78 0.17 1.98
C PHE A 38 7.62 -0.73 3.21
N SER A 39 7.04 -0.21 4.30
CA SER A 39 6.81 -0.95 5.54
C SER A 39 5.47 -0.55 6.15
N LEU A 40 4.56 -1.52 6.31
CA LEU A 40 3.27 -1.30 6.96
C LEU A 40 3.40 -0.93 8.44
N ASP A 41 4.47 -1.36 9.11
CA ASP A 41 4.73 -0.98 10.49
C ASP A 41 4.98 0.52 10.65
N ASP A 42 5.67 1.14 9.71
CA ASP A 42 5.96 2.58 9.76
C ASP A 42 4.70 3.39 9.44
N ILE A 43 3.99 3.01 8.38
CA ILE A 43 2.73 3.67 7.99
C ILE A 43 1.71 3.57 9.11
N TYR A 44 1.57 2.42 9.76
CA TYR A 44 0.57 2.20 10.80
C TYR A 44 0.70 3.17 11.98
N ARG A 45 1.91 3.66 12.28
CA ARG A 45 2.13 4.64 13.35
C ARG A 45 1.47 6.00 13.05
N ASP A 46 1.32 6.31 11.77
CA ASP A 46 0.71 7.55 11.29
C ASP A 46 -0.80 7.40 11.01
N THR A 47 -1.36 6.21 11.24
CA THR A 47 -2.79 5.92 11.02
C THR A 47 -3.65 6.20 12.26
N SER A 48 -4.93 6.51 12.03
CA SER A 48 -5.93 6.76 13.07
C SER A 48 -7.22 5.98 12.81
N SER A 49 -8.14 5.97 13.77
CA SER A 49 -9.48 5.36 13.63
C SER A 49 -10.39 6.11 12.66
N CYS A 50 -10.13 7.39 12.40
CA CYS A 50 -10.93 8.23 11.53
C CYS A 50 -10.38 8.34 10.10
N THR A 51 -9.10 8.00 9.90
CA THR A 51 -8.41 8.14 8.62
C THR A 51 -8.34 6.80 7.88
N PRO A 52 -9.01 6.63 6.73
CA PRO A 52 -8.95 5.39 5.98
C PRO A 52 -7.56 5.21 5.34
N ILE A 53 -7.10 3.96 5.28
CA ILE A 53 -5.89 3.57 4.54
C ILE A 53 -6.33 2.96 3.20
N ILE A 54 -5.82 3.52 2.10
CA ILE A 54 -6.22 3.17 0.75
C ILE A 54 -5.03 2.52 0.03
N PHE A 55 -5.14 1.23 -0.22
CA PHE A 55 -4.28 0.53 -1.16
C PHE A 55 -4.75 0.77 -2.59
N ILE A 56 -3.93 1.50 -3.35
CA ILE A 56 -4.10 1.66 -4.78
C ILE A 56 -3.54 0.41 -5.46
N LEU A 57 -4.43 -0.35 -6.08
CA LEU A 57 -4.10 -1.59 -6.77
C LEU A 57 -3.48 -1.27 -8.14
N SER A 58 -2.38 -1.96 -8.45
CA SER A 58 -1.82 -2.06 -9.79
C SER A 58 -2.07 -3.47 -10.32
N THR A 59 -2.14 -3.62 -11.64
CA THR A 59 -2.30 -4.92 -12.29
C THR A 59 -1.25 -5.92 -11.79
N GLY A 60 -1.69 -7.05 -11.25
CA GLY A 60 -0.81 -8.12 -10.75
C GLY A 60 -0.27 -7.93 -9.33
N ALA A 61 -0.66 -6.88 -8.61
CA ALA A 61 -0.27 -6.67 -7.21
C ALA A 61 -1.51 -6.51 -6.31
N ASP A 62 -1.78 -7.53 -5.48
CA ASP A 62 -2.81 -7.48 -4.44
C ASP A 62 -2.14 -7.41 -3.05
N PRO A 63 -2.35 -6.34 -2.27
CA PRO A 63 -1.78 -6.18 -0.93
C PRO A 63 -2.55 -6.96 0.15
N THR A 64 -3.61 -7.68 -0.19
CA THR A 64 -4.45 -8.43 0.76
C THR A 64 -3.63 -9.36 1.66
N SER A 65 -2.77 -10.21 1.09
CA SER A 65 -1.95 -11.14 1.89
C SER A 65 -0.92 -10.42 2.76
N MET A 66 -0.42 -9.26 2.30
CA MET A 66 0.49 -8.41 3.06
C MET A 66 -0.24 -7.80 4.27
N LEU A 67 -1.46 -7.30 4.06
CA LEU A 67 -2.31 -6.80 5.14
C LEU A 67 -2.67 -7.88 6.15
N GLN A 68 -3.02 -9.10 5.71
CA GLN A 68 -3.34 -10.21 6.61
C GLN A 68 -2.18 -10.56 7.53
N ARG A 69 -0.97 -10.75 6.98
CA ARG A 69 0.24 -11.02 7.77
C ARG A 69 0.55 -9.89 8.74
N PHE A 70 0.35 -8.64 8.31
CA PHE A 70 0.55 -7.48 9.16
C PHE A 70 -0.47 -7.41 10.31
N ALA A 71 -1.74 -7.65 10.01
CA ALA A 71 -2.82 -7.69 10.99
C ALA A 71 -2.58 -8.80 12.02
N GLU A 72 -2.23 -10.01 11.59
CA GLU A 72 -1.84 -11.12 12.47
C GLU A 72 -0.68 -10.75 13.39
N LYS A 73 0.37 -10.11 12.85
CA LYS A 73 1.51 -9.60 13.66
C LYS A 73 1.07 -8.59 14.73
N LYS A 74 -0.01 -7.83 14.49
CA LYS A 74 -0.59 -6.88 15.45
C LYS A 74 -1.68 -7.49 16.34
N GLY A 75 -1.98 -8.79 16.21
CA GLY A 75 -3.01 -9.49 16.99
C GLY A 75 -4.44 -9.37 16.43
N TYR A 76 -4.59 -8.95 15.17
CA TYR A 76 -5.86 -8.86 14.46
C TYR A 76 -6.02 -10.04 13.50
N ILE A 77 -6.45 -11.19 14.04
CA ILE A 77 -6.61 -12.43 13.28
C ILE A 77 -7.76 -12.28 12.26
N ALA A 78 -7.50 -12.69 11.02
CA ALA A 78 -8.49 -12.65 9.94
C ALA A 78 -9.72 -13.51 10.27
N GLY A 79 -10.92 -12.94 10.10
CA GLY A 79 -12.19 -13.59 10.44
C GLY A 79 -12.63 -13.42 11.89
N GLU A 80 -11.75 -12.97 12.78
CA GLU A 80 -12.07 -12.66 14.18
C GLU A 80 -12.07 -11.15 14.42
N ARG A 81 -10.90 -10.52 14.24
CA ARG A 81 -10.67 -9.09 14.49
C ARG A 81 -10.24 -8.30 13.26
N LEU A 82 -9.95 -8.98 12.15
CA LEU A 82 -9.84 -8.40 10.82
C LEU A 82 -10.97 -8.94 9.94
N HIS A 83 -11.92 -8.07 9.61
CA HIS A 83 -13.08 -8.38 8.76
C HIS A 83 -12.82 -7.92 7.34
N MET A 84 -12.76 -8.85 6.38
CA MET A 84 -12.49 -8.54 4.98
C MET A 84 -13.74 -8.81 4.14
N ILE A 85 -14.11 -7.86 3.28
CA ILE A 85 -15.27 -7.98 2.39
C ILE A 85 -14.94 -7.41 1.02
N SER A 86 -15.16 -8.19 -0.03
CA SER A 86 -15.06 -7.72 -1.41
C SER A 86 -16.34 -6.99 -1.80
N LEU A 87 -16.20 -5.72 -2.19
CA LEU A 87 -17.32 -4.90 -2.60
C LEU A 87 -17.76 -5.27 -4.02
N GLY A 88 -19.02 -5.64 -4.13
CA GLY A 88 -19.73 -5.90 -5.38
C GLY A 88 -21.18 -5.47 -5.24
N GLN A 89 -22.03 -5.87 -6.19
CA GLN A 89 -23.45 -5.52 -6.16
C GLN A 89 -24.10 -6.06 -4.87
N GLY A 90 -24.75 -5.16 -4.12
CA GLY A 90 -25.49 -5.51 -2.90
C GLY A 90 -24.67 -5.63 -1.60
N GLN A 91 -23.34 -5.45 -1.64
CA GLN A 91 -22.48 -5.61 -0.44
C GLN A 91 -22.41 -4.36 0.45
N GLY A 92 -22.85 -3.20 -0.05
CA GLY A 92 -22.80 -1.91 0.65
C GLY A 92 -23.38 -1.94 2.08
N PRO A 93 -24.62 -2.42 2.28
CA PRO A 93 -25.21 -2.49 3.63
C PRO A 93 -24.43 -3.39 4.61
N ILE A 94 -23.81 -4.47 4.12
CA ILE A 94 -22.98 -5.37 4.93
C ILE A 94 -21.69 -4.65 5.33
N ALA A 95 -21.06 -3.95 4.39
CA ALA A 95 -19.88 -3.13 4.66
C ALA A 95 -20.15 -2.05 5.72
N GLU A 96 -21.28 -1.32 5.63
CA GLU A 96 -21.68 -0.34 6.65
C GLU A 96 -21.86 -0.97 8.03
N GLY A 97 -22.47 -2.15 8.08
CA GLY A 97 -22.65 -2.91 9.33
C GLY A 97 -21.31 -3.33 9.95
N LEU A 98 -20.36 -3.79 9.13
CA LEU A 98 -19.01 -4.15 9.57
C LEU A 98 -18.24 -2.93 10.08
N ILE A 99 -18.29 -1.80 9.37
CA ILE A 99 -17.64 -0.55 9.80
C ILE A 99 -18.21 -0.09 11.13
N THR A 100 -19.54 -0.08 11.27
CA THR A 100 -20.21 0.35 12.51
C THR A 100 -19.86 -0.54 13.70
N LYS A 101 -19.74 -1.86 13.49
CA LYS A 101 -19.34 -2.80 14.54
C LYS A 101 -17.86 -2.67 14.87
N GLY A 102 -16.99 -2.66 13.86
CA GLY A 102 -15.55 -2.51 14.03
C GLY A 102 -15.18 -1.19 14.70
N ALA A 103 -15.84 -0.09 14.34
CA ALA A 103 -15.65 1.20 14.98
C ALA A 103 -15.99 1.19 16.48
N LYS A 104 -16.86 0.27 16.94
CA LYS A 104 -17.18 0.11 18.37
C LYS A 104 -16.26 -0.89 19.08
N SER A 105 -15.87 -1.97 18.41
CA SER A 105 -15.04 -3.04 19.00
C SER A 105 -13.53 -2.81 18.87
N GLY A 106 -13.11 -1.87 18.02
CA GLY A 106 -11.72 -1.68 17.64
C GLY A 106 -11.22 -2.64 16.56
N ASP A 107 -12.10 -3.46 15.97
CA ASP A 107 -11.71 -4.44 14.95
C ASP A 107 -11.44 -3.79 13.60
N TRP A 108 -10.49 -4.33 12.85
CA TRP A 108 -10.15 -3.80 11.54
C TRP A 108 -11.14 -4.26 10.49
N VAL A 109 -11.45 -3.37 9.55
CA VAL A 109 -12.31 -3.68 8.41
C VAL A 109 -11.56 -3.38 7.13
N CYS A 110 -11.51 -4.34 6.20
CA CYS A 110 -10.94 -4.18 4.87
C CYS A 110 -12.01 -4.33 3.80
N LEU A 111 -12.32 -3.23 3.11
CA LEU A 111 -13.18 -3.22 1.94
C LEU A 111 -12.34 -3.42 0.68
N GLN A 112 -12.47 -4.58 0.04
CA GLN A 112 -11.71 -4.91 -1.14
C GLN A 112 -12.45 -4.48 -2.41
N ASN A 113 -11.70 -4.14 -3.46
CA ASN A 113 -12.22 -3.86 -4.79
C ASN A 113 -13.27 -2.74 -4.85
N CYS A 114 -13.05 -1.65 -4.12
CA CYS A 114 -14.03 -0.54 -3.98
C CYS A 114 -14.50 0.02 -5.33
N HIS A 115 -13.60 0.12 -6.32
CA HIS A 115 -13.90 0.51 -7.71
C HIS A 115 -15.03 -0.28 -8.37
N LEU A 116 -15.35 -1.51 -7.92
CA LEU A 116 -16.45 -2.32 -8.46
C LEU A 116 -17.83 -1.89 -7.92
N ALA A 117 -17.89 -1.22 -6.77
CA ALA A 117 -19.13 -0.79 -6.13
C ALA A 117 -19.44 0.69 -6.39
N THR A 118 -19.48 1.08 -7.67
CA THR A 118 -19.61 2.48 -8.12
C THR A 118 -20.80 3.22 -7.50
N SER A 119 -21.97 2.59 -7.40
CA SER A 119 -23.18 3.20 -6.83
C SER A 119 -23.10 3.44 -5.31
N TRP A 120 -22.19 2.76 -4.60
CA TRP A 120 -22.03 2.87 -3.16
C TRP A 120 -20.91 3.84 -2.76
N MET A 121 -20.09 4.31 -3.70
CA MET A 121 -18.96 5.21 -3.39
C MET A 121 -19.40 6.51 -2.70
N LEU A 122 -20.52 7.13 -3.11
CA LEU A 122 -21.05 8.31 -2.41
C LEU A 122 -21.42 8.01 -0.96
N ARG A 123 -21.91 6.80 -0.69
CA ARG A 123 -22.26 6.36 0.65
C ARG A 123 -21.02 6.07 1.50
N LEU A 124 -19.96 5.51 0.91
CA LEU A 124 -18.66 5.36 1.56
C LEU A 124 -18.12 6.71 2.05
N GLU A 125 -18.25 7.76 1.25
CA GLU A 125 -17.84 9.12 1.64
C GLU A 125 -18.55 9.58 2.93
N MET A 126 -19.88 9.46 2.97
CA MET A 126 -20.67 9.80 4.16
C MET A 126 -20.28 8.97 5.39
N VAL A 127 -19.95 7.69 5.20
CA VAL A 127 -19.52 6.80 6.30
C VAL A 127 -18.16 7.25 6.86
N VAL A 128 -17.20 7.58 6.00
CA VAL A 128 -15.87 8.05 6.39
C VAL A 128 -15.94 9.43 7.08
N GLU A 129 -16.74 10.35 6.55
CA GLU A 129 -17.01 11.63 7.22
C GLU A 129 -17.64 11.41 8.60
N GLY A 130 -18.59 10.48 8.68
CA GLY A 130 -19.23 10.06 9.91
C GLY A 130 -18.23 9.61 10.97
N LEU A 131 -17.19 8.85 10.60
CA LEU A 131 -16.12 8.40 11.52
C LEU A 131 -15.25 9.54 12.06
N SER A 132 -15.12 10.65 11.33
CA SER A 132 -14.32 11.81 11.73
C SER A 132 -15.11 12.81 12.58
N SER A 133 -16.43 12.66 12.66
CA SER A 133 -17.29 13.57 13.40
C SER A 133 -17.18 13.33 14.91
N LYS A 134 -17.27 14.38 15.73
CA LYS A 134 -17.29 14.28 17.21
C LYS A 134 -18.44 13.44 17.79
N GLN A 135 -19.36 12.95 16.95
CA GLN A 135 -20.51 12.13 17.36
C GLN A 135 -20.21 10.63 17.35
N THR A 136 -19.17 10.19 16.64
CA THR A 136 -18.74 8.80 16.62
C THR A 136 -17.51 8.67 17.50
N ASP A 137 -17.72 8.15 18.71
CA ASP A 137 -16.63 7.73 19.60
C ASP A 137 -16.04 6.43 19.04
N ALA A 138 -15.37 6.53 17.89
CA ALA A 138 -14.76 5.40 17.21
C ALA A 138 -13.54 4.94 18.02
N HIS A 139 -13.53 3.65 18.36
CA HIS A 139 -12.50 3.01 19.15
C HIS A 139 -11.10 3.31 18.56
N GLU A 140 -10.15 3.70 19.40
CA GLU A 140 -8.83 4.18 18.96
C GLU A 140 -8.05 3.16 18.11
N ASP A 141 -8.25 1.86 18.37
CA ASP A 141 -7.64 0.76 17.63
C ASP A 141 -8.27 0.46 16.25
N PHE A 142 -9.49 0.95 16.00
CA PHE A 142 -10.20 0.69 14.75
C PHE A 142 -9.38 1.15 13.55
N ARG A 143 -9.34 0.38 12.47
CA ARG A 143 -8.74 0.81 11.20
C ARG A 143 -9.62 0.40 10.03
N LEU A 144 -9.88 1.36 9.14
CA LEU A 144 -10.57 1.13 7.87
C LEU A 144 -9.55 1.05 6.74
N TRP A 145 -9.44 -0.13 6.14
CA TRP A 145 -8.61 -0.42 4.99
C TRP A 145 -9.49 -0.49 3.74
N LEU A 146 -9.03 0.12 2.65
CA LEU A 146 -9.72 0.13 1.37
C LEU A 146 -8.74 -0.37 0.31
N THR A 147 -9.18 -1.27 -0.58
CA THR A 147 -8.42 -1.60 -1.80
C THR A 147 -9.19 -1.16 -3.02
N SER A 148 -8.52 -0.48 -3.96
CA SER A 148 -9.16 -0.04 -5.19
C SER A 148 -8.16 0.17 -6.32
N MET A 149 -8.55 -0.18 -7.55
CA MET A 149 -7.93 0.41 -8.73
C MET A 149 -8.30 1.90 -8.83
N PRO A 150 -7.49 2.73 -9.50
CA PRO A 150 -7.88 4.09 -9.84
C PRO A 150 -9.21 4.10 -10.59
N ALA A 151 -10.18 4.86 -10.09
CA ALA A 151 -11.51 4.99 -10.68
C ALA A 151 -12.04 6.41 -10.48
N THR A 152 -12.67 6.97 -11.52
CA THR A 152 -13.26 8.32 -11.47
C THR A 152 -14.45 8.42 -10.51
N THR A 153 -15.05 7.28 -10.18
CA THR A 153 -16.16 7.15 -9.24
C THR A 153 -15.71 7.06 -7.78
N PHE A 154 -14.41 6.87 -7.52
CA PHE A 154 -13.91 6.79 -6.14
C PHE A 154 -14.03 8.17 -5.48
N PRO A 155 -14.52 8.28 -4.23
CA PRO A 155 -14.85 9.58 -3.66
C PRO A 155 -13.62 10.44 -3.41
N VAL A 156 -13.67 11.68 -3.89
CA VAL A 156 -12.54 12.61 -3.81
C VAL A 156 -12.21 12.94 -2.36
N LEU A 157 -13.20 13.10 -1.49
CA LEU A 157 -12.96 13.44 -0.09
C LEU A 157 -12.30 12.29 0.67
N VAL A 158 -12.76 11.05 0.42
CA VAL A 158 -12.12 9.84 0.98
C VAL A 158 -10.68 9.74 0.51
N LEU A 159 -10.43 10.00 -0.78
CA LEU A 159 -9.08 10.01 -1.31
C LEU A 159 -8.26 11.12 -0.65
N GLN A 160 -8.72 12.37 -0.63
CA GLN A 160 -7.96 13.50 -0.08
C GLN A 160 -7.58 13.29 1.39
N ASN A 161 -8.52 12.82 2.21
CA ASN A 161 -8.32 12.65 3.65
C ASN A 161 -7.66 11.32 4.03
N GLY A 162 -7.67 10.32 3.15
CA GLY A 162 -7.07 9.01 3.41
C GLY A 162 -5.56 8.94 3.21
N ILE A 163 -4.91 7.93 3.78
CA ILE A 163 -3.51 7.59 3.53
C ILE A 163 -3.46 6.70 2.29
N LYS A 164 -2.66 7.07 1.27
CA LYS A 164 -2.59 6.34 -0.01
C LYS A 164 -1.32 5.53 -0.07
N LEU A 165 -1.46 4.25 -0.33
CA LEU A 165 -0.38 3.29 -0.44
C LEU A 165 -0.38 2.66 -1.82
N THR A 166 0.76 2.71 -2.50
CA THR A 166 0.97 2.04 -3.79
C THR A 166 1.98 0.91 -3.59
N ASN A 167 1.56 -0.33 -3.82
CA ASN A 167 2.47 -1.48 -3.85
C ASN A 167 2.94 -1.73 -5.30
N GLU A 168 3.70 -0.77 -5.86
CA GLU A 168 4.26 -0.94 -7.20
C GLU A 168 5.36 -2.01 -7.19
N PRO A 169 5.49 -2.81 -8.27
CA PRO A 169 6.67 -3.65 -8.46
C PRO A 169 7.94 -2.81 -8.46
N PRO A 170 9.04 -3.30 -7.86
CA PRO A 170 10.31 -2.58 -7.86
C PRO A 170 10.80 -2.38 -9.31
N LYS A 171 11.21 -1.15 -9.64
CA LYS A 171 11.71 -0.83 -10.99
C LYS A 171 13.17 -1.23 -11.12
N GLY A 172 13.42 -2.29 -11.88
CA GLY A 172 14.76 -2.77 -12.24
C GLY A 172 15.30 -3.90 -11.37
N ILE A 173 16.29 -4.61 -11.91
CA ILE A 173 16.82 -5.86 -11.35
C ILE A 173 17.33 -5.67 -9.91
N LYS A 174 18.11 -4.61 -9.66
CA LYS A 174 18.67 -4.34 -8.33
C LYS A 174 17.58 -4.17 -7.27
N ALA A 175 16.53 -3.43 -7.59
CA ALA A 175 15.42 -3.17 -6.68
C ALA A 175 14.61 -4.46 -6.40
N ASN A 176 14.43 -5.30 -7.42
CA ASN A 176 13.75 -6.59 -7.28
C ASN A 176 14.52 -7.59 -6.39
N VAL A 177 15.83 -7.70 -6.64
CA VAL A 177 16.72 -8.51 -5.82
C VAL A 177 16.69 -8.03 -4.37
N ASN A 178 16.85 -6.72 -4.15
CA ASN A 178 16.79 -6.14 -2.80
C ASN A 178 15.48 -6.44 -2.10
N ARG A 179 14.33 -6.26 -2.77
CA ARG A 179 13.00 -6.57 -2.21
C ARG A 179 12.90 -8.04 -1.77
N THR A 180 13.33 -8.96 -2.63
CA THR A 180 13.34 -10.41 -2.31
C THR A 180 14.13 -10.71 -1.04
N PHE A 181 15.28 -10.05 -0.84
CA PHE A 181 16.07 -10.23 0.38
C PHE A 181 15.49 -9.54 1.61
N TYR A 182 14.81 -8.39 1.45
CA TYR A 182 14.13 -7.71 2.55
C TYR A 182 12.92 -8.49 3.09
N ASP A 183 12.19 -9.17 2.21
CA ASP A 183 11.00 -9.95 2.57
C ASP A 183 11.35 -11.28 3.29
N MET A 184 12.64 -11.61 3.40
CA MET A 184 13.12 -12.90 3.87
C MET A 184 13.67 -12.81 5.30
N THR A 185 13.35 -13.78 6.15
CA THR A 185 13.87 -13.81 7.53
C THR A 185 15.29 -14.35 7.58
N THR A 186 16.04 -14.02 8.64
CA THR A 186 17.38 -14.58 8.88
C THR A 186 17.36 -16.10 8.95
N GLU A 187 16.32 -16.69 9.53
CA GLU A 187 16.13 -18.14 9.59
C GLU A 187 15.95 -18.76 8.20
N GLN A 188 15.16 -18.13 7.32
CA GLN A 188 15.01 -18.57 5.93
C GLN A 188 16.33 -18.44 5.15
N TYR A 189 17.06 -17.35 5.38
CA TYR A 189 18.33 -17.10 4.71
C TYR A 189 19.42 -18.11 5.10
N GLU A 190 19.45 -18.55 6.35
CA GLU A 190 20.45 -19.49 6.91
C GLU A 190 19.92 -20.94 7.04
N HIS A 191 18.74 -21.26 6.51
CA HIS A 191 18.05 -22.53 6.73
C HIS A 191 18.84 -23.78 6.25
N CYS A 192 19.71 -23.63 5.25
CA CYS A 192 20.37 -24.76 4.60
C CYS A 192 21.80 -25.00 5.13
N ALA A 193 22.11 -26.24 5.51
CA ALA A 193 23.46 -26.64 5.91
C ALA A 193 24.54 -26.40 4.82
N LYS A 194 24.17 -26.44 3.53
CA LYS A 194 25.07 -26.13 2.40
C LYS A 194 24.98 -24.65 2.01
N LEU A 195 25.38 -23.77 2.92
CA LEU A 195 25.23 -22.31 2.81
C LEU A 195 25.69 -21.72 1.47
N ARG A 196 26.87 -22.13 0.97
CA ARG A 196 27.41 -21.57 -0.29
C ARG A 196 26.57 -21.90 -1.52
N ALA A 197 26.07 -23.13 -1.61
CA ALA A 197 25.22 -23.55 -2.72
C ALA A 197 23.83 -22.89 -2.63
N TRP A 198 23.28 -22.87 -1.42
CA TRP A 198 22.01 -22.22 -1.10
C TRP A 198 22.02 -20.73 -1.48
N LYS A 199 22.98 -19.95 -0.96
CA LYS A 199 23.06 -18.50 -1.22
C LYS A 199 23.25 -18.18 -2.70
N LYS A 200 23.99 -19.01 -3.46
CA LYS A 200 24.12 -18.87 -4.92
C LYS A 200 22.81 -19.12 -5.66
N LEU A 201 22.10 -20.20 -5.31
CA LEU A 201 20.81 -20.54 -5.92
C LEU A 201 19.76 -19.48 -5.59
N LEU A 202 19.72 -19.04 -4.34
CA LEU A 202 18.81 -18.01 -3.86
C LEU A 202 19.02 -16.68 -4.59
N PHE A 203 20.28 -16.24 -4.74
CA PHE A 203 20.58 -15.06 -5.55
C PHE A 203 20.19 -15.27 -7.03
N GLY A 204 20.48 -16.43 -7.60
CA GLY A 204 20.10 -16.75 -8.98
C GLY A 204 18.59 -16.71 -9.20
N LEU A 205 17.81 -17.20 -8.23
CA LEU A 205 16.35 -17.15 -8.27
C LEU A 205 15.83 -15.71 -8.11
N ALA A 206 16.36 -14.95 -7.16
CA ALA A 206 15.99 -13.55 -6.93
C ALA A 206 16.37 -12.62 -8.11
N PHE A 207 17.41 -12.97 -8.86
CA PHE A 207 17.82 -12.26 -10.07
C PHE A 207 16.97 -12.62 -11.30
N PHE A 208 16.44 -13.85 -11.35
CA PHE A 208 15.62 -14.34 -12.46
C PHE A 208 14.16 -13.89 -12.35
N HIS A 209 13.61 -13.91 -11.13
CA HIS A 209 12.30 -13.35 -10.80
C HIS A 209 12.33 -11.81 -10.84
#